data_AF-A0A9D4X8K4-F1
#
_entry.id   AF-A0A9D4X8K4-F1
#
_cell.length_a   1.000
_cell.length_b   1.000
_cell.length_c   1.000
_cell.angle_alpha   90.00
_cell.angle_beta   90.00
_cell.angle_gamma   90.00
#
_symmetry.space_group_name_H-M   'P 1'
#
loop_
_entity.id
_entity.type
_entity.pdbx_description
1 polymer ?
#
loop_
_entity_poly.entity_id
_entity_poly.type
_entity_poly.pdbx_seq_one_letter_code
_entity_poly.pdbx_strand_id
1 'polypeptide(L)'
;MLKSILGDPNVMTFQVPSFLRRKANPKNVVSIILGGGSGVQLFPLTKRAATPAVPVGGCYRLIDIPMSNCINSGINKVFVLTQFNSASLNRHISRTYFGNGINFGDGYVEVIADNVGDNVGDIAGMGSDLFGSYAEASCAALVVASISSFGINHEFTAMLFPLIISSVGLLVCFLTTLFATDFFEIKLVKEIEPALKKQLVISTVLMTVGIAIVSWIALPSTFTIFNFGEQKVVKNWQLFLCVSVGLWAGLIIGFVTEYYTSNAYSPVQDVADSCRTGAATNVIFGLALGYKSVIIPIFAIAISIFVSFSFAAMYGVAVAALGMLSTIATGLAIDAYGPISDNAGGIAEMAGMSHRIRERTDALDAAGNTTAAIGKGFAIGSAALVSLALFGAFVSRAGVTTVDVLTPKVFIGLIVGAMLPYWFSAMTMKSVGSAALKMVEEVRRQFNTIPGLMEGTAKPDYATCVTISTDASIKEMIPPGALVMLTPLIVGIFFGVETLSGVLAGSLVSGVQIAISASNTGGAWDNAKKYIEVKYYFTK
;
A
#
# COMPACT_ATOMS: atom_id res chain seq x y z
N MET A 1 18.62 67.70 -40.66
CA MET A 1 20.06 67.95 -40.39
C MET A 1 20.44 67.02 -39.24
N LEU A 2 21.41 66.15 -39.47
CA LEU A 2 21.92 65.18 -38.50
C LEU A 2 22.19 65.83 -37.13
N LYS A 3 21.66 65.19 -36.07
CA LYS A 3 22.25 64.95 -34.74
C LYS A 3 21.14 64.89 -33.67
N SER A 4 20.69 63.68 -33.36
CA SER A 4 20.71 63.23 -31.96
C SER A 4 20.59 61.71 -31.89
N ILE A 5 21.74 61.09 -31.63
CA ILE A 5 21.90 59.98 -30.69
C ILE A 5 21.32 58.63 -31.17
N LEU A 6 22.19 57.90 -31.86
CA LEU A 6 22.17 56.47 -32.11
C LEU A 6 22.56 55.66 -30.85
N GLY A 7 21.98 54.46 -30.74
CA GLY A 7 22.52 53.27 -30.06
C GLY A 7 22.00 53.07 -28.63
N ASP A 8 21.45 51.92 -28.23
CA ASP A 8 21.36 50.57 -28.81
C ASP A 8 20.27 49.77 -28.04
N PRO A 9 19.77 48.63 -28.54
CA PRO A 9 18.49 48.04 -28.15
C PRO A 9 18.58 47.12 -26.93
N ASN A 10 17.59 47.28 -26.05
CA ASN A 10 16.96 46.23 -25.24
C ASN A 10 17.82 45.03 -24.82
N VAL A 11 18.81 45.27 -23.95
CA VAL A 11 19.22 44.24 -22.98
C VAL A 11 18.27 44.36 -21.80
N MET A 12 17.18 43.60 -21.81
CA MET A 12 16.40 43.35 -20.60
C MET A 12 17.29 42.57 -19.63
N THR A 13 17.90 43.28 -18.68
CA THR A 13 18.44 42.65 -17.47
C THR A 13 17.29 42.06 -16.69
N PHE A 14 17.10 40.74 -16.82
CA PHE A 14 16.25 39.98 -15.90
C PHE A 14 16.83 40.13 -14.49
N GLN A 15 16.25 41.03 -13.69
CA GLN A 15 16.38 40.92 -12.25
C GLN A 15 15.68 39.62 -11.85
N VAL A 16 16.48 38.62 -11.49
CA VAL A 16 15.98 37.42 -10.82
C VAL A 16 15.09 37.90 -9.67
N PRO A 17 13.82 37.46 -9.58
CA PRO A 17 12.98 37.82 -8.46
C PRO A 17 13.75 37.47 -7.19
N SER A 18 13.95 38.44 -6.30
CA SER A 18 14.43 38.11 -4.98
C SER A 18 13.34 37.28 -4.33
N PHE A 19 13.48 35.96 -4.43
CA PHE A 19 12.68 35.04 -3.66
C PHE A 19 13.07 35.32 -2.21
N LEU A 20 12.28 36.18 -1.56
CA LEU A 20 12.14 36.16 -0.12
C LEU A 20 11.59 34.77 0.21
N ARG A 21 12.47 33.76 0.26
CA ARG A 21 12.22 32.55 1.03
C ARG A 21 11.87 33.07 2.40
N ARG A 22 10.58 33.02 2.77
CA ARG A 22 10.16 33.23 4.15
C ARG A 22 10.99 32.26 4.96
N LYS A 23 12.05 32.75 5.63
CA LYS A 23 12.78 31.96 6.60
C LYS A 23 11.75 31.60 7.66
N ALA A 24 11.41 30.32 7.75
CA ALA A 24 10.59 29.83 8.84
C ALA A 24 11.25 30.30 10.13
N ASN A 25 10.48 30.97 11.00
CA ASN A 25 10.99 31.34 12.31
C ASN A 25 11.33 30.03 13.04
N PRO A 26 12.60 29.78 13.41
CA PRO A 26 13.01 28.51 14.02
C PRO A 26 12.21 28.16 15.29
N LYS A 27 11.66 29.17 15.98
CA LYS A 27 10.78 29.01 17.15
C LYS A 27 9.43 28.34 16.84
N ASN A 28 9.01 28.36 15.57
CA ASN A 28 7.76 27.77 15.09
C ASN A 28 7.97 26.44 14.35
N VAL A 29 9.21 25.94 14.29
CA VAL A 29 9.56 24.68 13.66
C VAL A 29 9.62 23.59 14.72
N VAL A 30 8.98 22.46 14.46
CA VAL A 30 9.12 21.23 15.23
C VAL A 30 10.07 20.31 14.47
N SER A 31 11.12 19.83 15.13
CA SER A 31 12.03 18.82 14.60
C SER A 31 11.71 17.47 15.21
N ILE A 32 11.60 16.45 14.36
CA ILE A 32 11.42 15.06 14.78
C ILE A 32 12.64 14.28 14.35
N ILE A 33 13.39 13.73 15.30
CA ILE A 33 14.57 12.92 15.05
C ILE A 33 14.21 11.44 15.25
N LEU A 34 14.28 10.68 14.17
CA LEU A 34 14.07 9.23 14.19
C LEU A 34 15.29 8.55 14.80
N GLY A 35 15.14 8.14 16.06
CA GLY A 35 16.19 7.59 16.91
C GLY A 35 16.14 6.06 17.09
N GLY A 36 15.72 5.29 16.08
CA GLY A 36 15.12 3.97 16.29
C GLY A 36 15.74 2.70 15.66
N GLY A 37 16.77 2.77 14.82
CA GLY A 37 17.23 1.58 14.08
C GLY A 37 18.13 0.60 14.84
N SER A 38 17.98 -0.71 14.59
CA SER A 38 18.91 -1.78 15.03
C SER A 38 20.26 -1.76 14.30
N GLY A 39 20.36 -0.99 13.20
CA GLY A 39 21.59 -0.64 12.49
C GLY A 39 22.60 -1.78 12.36
N VAL A 40 22.35 -2.71 11.42
CA VAL A 40 23.25 -3.84 11.14
C VAL A 40 24.67 -3.41 10.72
N GLN A 41 24.82 -2.19 10.19
CA GLN A 41 26.11 -1.64 9.76
C GLN A 41 27.07 -1.31 10.91
N LEU A 42 26.57 -1.08 12.13
CA LEU A 42 27.38 -0.77 13.33
C LEU A 42 27.44 -1.94 14.31
N PHE A 43 27.12 -3.15 13.86
CA PHE A 43 27.35 -4.36 14.66
C PHE A 43 28.85 -4.52 14.95
N PRO A 44 29.30 -4.85 16.18
CA PRO A 44 28.52 -5.31 17.35
C PRO A 44 28.07 -4.20 18.32
N LEU A 45 28.34 -2.92 18.05
CA LEU A 45 28.03 -1.82 18.97
C LEU A 45 26.51 -1.64 19.18
N THR A 46 25.71 -1.98 18.17
CA THR A 46 24.25 -1.96 18.22
C THR A 46 23.62 -3.18 18.88
N LYS A 47 24.41 -4.16 19.36
CA LYS A 47 23.90 -5.37 20.04
C LYS A 47 23.12 -5.07 21.32
N ARG A 48 23.50 -4.00 22.04
CA ARG A 48 22.91 -3.62 23.34
C ARG A 48 22.44 -2.17 23.40
N ALA A 49 22.40 -1.48 22.27
CA ALA A 49 22.03 -0.08 22.19
C ALA A 49 21.45 0.26 20.81
N ALA A 50 20.51 1.20 20.76
CA ALA A 50 20.07 1.80 19.50
C ALA A 50 21.27 2.41 18.75
N THR A 51 21.24 2.40 17.41
CA THR A 51 22.26 3.06 16.56
C THR A 51 22.56 4.50 17.02
N PRO A 52 21.57 5.35 17.33
CA PRO A 52 21.83 6.73 17.77
C PRO A 52 22.43 6.84 19.17
N ALA A 53 22.38 5.76 19.96
CA ALA A 53 22.99 5.70 21.28
C ALA A 53 24.46 5.27 21.26
N VAL A 54 25.01 4.95 20.08
CA VAL A 54 26.43 4.58 19.93
C VAL A 54 27.30 5.80 20.26
N PRO A 55 28.32 5.65 21.14
CA PRO A 55 29.24 6.73 21.48
C PRO A 55 30.07 7.20 20.28
N VAL A 56 30.32 8.50 20.21
CA VAL A 56 31.19 9.13 19.22
C VAL A 56 32.08 10.14 19.95
N GLY A 57 33.37 9.85 20.10
CA GLY A 57 34.33 10.78 20.68
C GLY A 57 34.07 11.16 22.15
N GLY A 58 34.40 10.26 23.08
CA GLY A 58 34.29 10.55 24.52
C GLY A 58 32.87 10.37 25.06
N CYS A 59 32.27 11.45 25.60
CA CYS A 59 30.95 11.42 26.22
C CYS A 59 29.78 11.65 25.24
N TYR A 60 30.05 11.99 23.98
CA TYR A 60 29.01 12.24 22.98
C TYR A 60 28.52 10.94 22.33
N ARG A 61 27.34 11.02 21.71
CA ARG A 61 26.68 9.94 20.98
C ARG A 61 26.23 10.41 19.61
N LEU A 62 25.93 9.47 18.71
CA LEU A 62 25.48 9.80 17.35
C LEU A 62 24.25 10.72 17.33
N ILE A 63 23.33 10.59 18.29
CA ILE A 63 22.16 11.47 18.42
C ILE A 63 22.53 12.94 18.70
N ASP A 64 23.71 13.21 19.27
CA ASP A 64 24.11 14.56 19.65
C ASP A 64 24.41 15.44 18.43
N ILE A 65 24.73 14.83 17.27
CA ILE A 65 24.95 15.54 16.01
C ILE A 65 23.65 16.20 15.51
N PRO A 66 22.55 15.47 15.24
CA PRO A 66 21.30 16.11 14.85
C PRO A 66 20.69 16.98 15.94
N MET A 67 20.87 16.64 17.23
CA MET A 67 20.43 17.49 18.34
C MET A 67 21.17 18.84 18.36
N SER A 68 22.50 18.82 18.22
CA SER A 68 23.33 20.03 18.14
C SER A 68 22.95 20.88 16.93
N ASN A 69 22.66 20.26 15.78
CA ASN A 69 22.20 20.98 14.60
C ASN A 69 20.86 21.69 14.83
N CYS A 70 19.91 21.05 15.50
CA CYS A 70 18.63 21.67 15.84
C CYS A 70 18.82 22.88 16.77
N ILE A 71 19.63 22.73 17.82
CA ILE A 71 19.90 23.78 18.80
C ILE A 71 20.62 24.97 18.14
N ASN A 72 21.68 24.73 17.36
CA ASN A 72 22.43 25.78 16.67
C ASN A 72 21.60 26.48 15.56
N SER A 73 20.56 25.81 15.06
CA SER A 73 19.59 26.38 14.13
C SER A 73 18.45 27.16 14.81
N GLY A 74 18.43 27.22 16.16
CA GLY A 74 17.39 27.89 16.94
C GLY A 74 16.05 27.13 17.01
N ILE A 75 16.05 25.83 16.70
CA ILE A 75 14.87 24.98 16.74
C ILE A 75 14.73 24.40 18.15
N ASN A 76 13.77 24.95 18.90
CA ASN A 76 13.61 24.66 20.33
C ASN A 76 12.54 23.61 20.63
N LYS A 77 11.87 23.06 19.61
CA LYS A 77 10.89 21.96 19.75
C LYS A 77 11.45 20.74 19.04
N VAL A 78 12.11 19.86 19.79
CA VAL A 78 12.76 18.66 19.24
C VAL A 78 12.17 17.43 19.91
N PHE A 79 11.57 16.54 19.11
CA PHE A 79 11.07 15.24 19.54
C PHE A 79 12.01 14.16 19.03
N VAL A 80 12.37 13.21 19.89
CA VAL A 80 13.19 12.05 19.49
C VAL A 80 12.33 10.80 19.57
N LEU A 81 12.04 10.19 18.42
CA LEU A 81 11.24 8.98 18.33
C LEU A 81 12.15 7.75 18.45
N THR A 82 12.02 6.99 19.53
CA THR A 82 12.86 5.81 19.79
C THR A 82 12.10 4.51 19.56
N GLN A 83 12.62 3.61 18.72
CA GLN A 83 11.94 2.35 18.37
C GLN A 83 12.62 1.09 18.92
N PHE A 84 13.97 1.05 19.01
CA PHE A 84 14.73 -0.15 19.40
C PHE A 84 15.72 0.12 20.54
N ASN A 85 15.72 -0.70 21.59
CA ASN A 85 16.68 -0.68 22.72
C ASN A 85 17.03 0.74 23.25
N SER A 86 15.98 1.50 23.60
CA SER A 86 16.01 2.96 23.81
C SER A 86 16.47 3.41 25.20
N ALA A 87 16.56 2.51 26.18
CA ALA A 87 16.87 2.87 27.57
C ALA A 87 18.17 3.67 27.72
N SER A 88 19.23 3.27 27.00
CA SER A 88 20.50 3.99 26.99
C SER A 88 20.36 5.37 26.34
N LEU A 89 19.64 5.45 25.21
CA LEU A 89 19.41 6.69 24.45
C LEU A 89 18.63 7.70 25.30
N ASN A 90 17.51 7.27 25.88
CA ASN A 90 16.63 8.10 26.69
C ASN A 90 17.35 8.64 27.93
N ARG A 91 18.17 7.80 28.59
CA ARG A 91 18.97 8.23 29.74
C ARG A 91 20.01 9.30 29.35
N HIS A 92 20.63 9.17 28.17
CA HIS A 92 21.57 10.17 27.67
C HIS A 92 20.89 11.48 27.33
N ILE A 93 19.79 11.44 26.57
CA ILE A 93 19.06 12.65 26.19
C ILE A 93 18.56 13.36 27.46
N SER A 94 17.98 12.61 28.41
CA SER A 94 17.52 13.12 29.71
C SER A 94 18.65 13.81 30.50
N ARG A 95 19.82 13.17 30.64
CA ARG A 95 20.94 13.75 31.41
C ARG A 95 21.58 14.94 30.72
N THR A 96 21.81 14.84 29.42
CA THR A 96 22.61 15.81 28.65
C THR A 96 21.81 17.06 28.30
N TYR A 97 20.54 16.90 27.95
CA TYR A 97 19.73 18.01 27.43
C TYR A 97 18.63 18.48 28.41
N PHE A 98 18.04 17.58 29.19
CA PHE A 98 16.99 17.98 30.16
C PHE A 98 17.55 18.36 31.54
N GLY A 99 18.72 17.83 31.95
CA GLY A 99 19.35 18.11 33.23
C GLY A 99 19.95 19.52 33.40
N ASN A 100 20.16 20.26 32.29
CA ASN A 100 20.82 21.58 32.27
C ASN A 100 19.87 22.76 31.97
N GLY A 101 18.56 22.60 32.18
CA GLY A 101 17.60 23.71 32.09
C GLY A 101 17.10 24.05 30.69
N ILE A 102 17.23 23.15 29.71
CA ILE A 102 16.57 23.29 28.39
C ILE A 102 15.24 22.55 28.46
N ASN A 103 14.15 23.31 28.58
CA ASN A 103 12.79 22.77 28.71
C ASN A 103 12.20 22.54 27.30
N PHE A 104 12.29 21.31 26.80
CA PHE A 104 11.50 20.88 25.64
C PHE A 104 10.11 20.50 26.17
N GLY A 105 9.09 21.25 25.75
CA GLY A 105 7.79 21.33 26.42
C GLY A 105 7.05 20.01 26.65
N ASP A 106 6.09 20.10 27.59
CA ASP A 106 5.22 19.02 28.04
C ASP A 106 4.22 18.61 26.96
N GLY A 107 4.57 17.57 26.19
CA GLY A 107 3.66 16.86 25.29
C GLY A 107 3.33 15.50 25.89
N TYR A 108 2.06 15.29 26.26
CA TYR A 108 1.52 13.98 26.63
C TYR A 108 1.27 13.15 25.35
N VAL A 109 1.03 11.85 25.48
CA VAL A 109 0.78 10.92 24.35
C VAL A 109 -0.28 9.94 24.84
N GLU A 110 -1.21 9.50 24.00
CA GLU A 110 -2.07 8.34 24.26
C GLU A 110 -2.27 7.53 22.96
N VAL A 111 -2.23 6.20 23.07
CA VAL A 111 -2.33 5.19 21.98
C VAL A 111 -1.09 5.05 21.07
N ILE A 112 -0.07 4.33 21.54
CA ILE A 112 1.15 4.02 20.78
C ILE A 112 1.00 2.74 19.92
N ALA A 113 0.25 1.74 20.38
CA ALA A 113 0.18 0.44 19.69
C ALA A 113 -0.54 0.52 18.33
N ASP A 114 -1.51 1.43 18.20
CA ASP A 114 -2.30 1.64 17.00
C ASP A 114 -1.46 2.28 15.89
N ASN A 115 -0.91 3.48 16.16
CA ASN A 115 -0.01 4.16 15.22
C ASN A 115 1.23 3.34 14.82
N VAL A 116 1.78 2.53 15.74
CA VAL A 116 2.84 1.58 15.38
C VAL A 116 2.31 0.50 14.43
N GLY A 117 1.09 0.03 14.66
CA GLY A 117 0.35 -0.89 13.81
C GLY A 117 0.24 -0.43 12.37
N ASP A 118 -0.12 0.83 12.11
CA ASP A 118 -0.25 1.36 10.73
C ASP A 118 1.07 1.27 9.95
N ASN A 119 2.19 1.54 10.63
CA ASN A 119 3.51 1.46 10.00
C ASN A 119 3.93 0.00 9.77
N VAL A 120 3.58 -0.92 10.68
CA VAL A 120 3.97 -2.34 10.61
C VAL A 120 3.09 -3.11 9.62
N GLY A 121 1.78 -2.90 9.65
CA GLY A 121 0.81 -3.55 8.77
C GLY A 121 0.65 -2.79 7.46
N ASP A 122 0.08 -1.60 7.55
CA ASP A 122 -0.45 -0.87 6.40
C ASP A 122 0.64 -0.23 5.53
N ILE A 123 1.87 -0.10 6.05
CA ILE A 123 3.05 0.27 5.26
C ILE A 123 3.94 -0.95 4.96
N ALA A 124 4.54 -1.58 5.97
CA ALA A 124 5.55 -2.61 5.72
C ALA A 124 4.96 -3.90 5.12
N GLY A 125 3.78 -4.31 5.59
CA GLY A 125 3.03 -5.44 5.04
C GLY A 125 2.58 -5.16 3.61
N MET A 126 1.88 -4.04 3.39
CA MET A 126 1.40 -3.61 2.06
C MET A 126 2.54 -3.46 1.04
N GLY A 127 3.67 -2.86 1.44
CA GLY A 127 4.83 -2.73 0.57
C GLY A 127 5.43 -4.08 0.15
N SER A 128 5.43 -5.07 1.05
CA SER A 128 5.87 -6.44 0.75
C SER A 128 4.87 -7.18 -0.15
N ASP A 129 3.57 -6.98 0.06
CA ASP A 129 2.48 -7.55 -0.74
C ASP A 129 2.56 -7.10 -2.21
N LEU A 130 2.64 -5.79 -2.44
CA LEU A 130 2.74 -5.24 -3.79
C LEU A 130 4.09 -5.55 -4.46
N PHE A 131 5.18 -5.69 -3.69
CA PHE A 131 6.43 -6.22 -4.21
C PHE A 131 6.27 -7.67 -4.72
N GLY A 132 5.61 -8.53 -3.95
CA GLY A 132 5.30 -9.90 -4.37
C GLY A 132 4.49 -9.93 -5.67
N SER A 133 3.44 -9.11 -5.74
CA SER A 133 2.61 -8.96 -6.94
C SER A 133 3.42 -8.54 -8.18
N TYR A 134 4.31 -7.57 -8.03
CA TYR A 134 5.22 -7.13 -9.11
C TYR A 134 6.20 -8.22 -9.55
N ALA A 135 6.83 -8.88 -8.57
CA ALA A 135 7.83 -9.93 -8.82
C ALA A 135 7.19 -11.13 -9.53
N GLU A 136 6.04 -11.60 -9.04
CA GLU A 136 5.32 -12.72 -9.65
C GLU A 136 4.84 -12.39 -11.06
N ALA A 137 4.28 -11.20 -11.30
CA ALA A 137 3.82 -10.79 -12.63
C ALA A 137 4.97 -10.76 -13.64
N SER A 138 6.12 -10.21 -13.21
CA SER A 138 7.34 -10.16 -14.02
C SER A 138 7.89 -11.57 -14.30
N CYS A 139 8.03 -12.39 -13.26
CA CYS A 139 8.52 -13.76 -13.38
C CYS A 139 7.60 -14.65 -14.23
N ALA A 140 6.29 -14.55 -14.08
CA ALA A 140 5.33 -15.29 -14.88
C ALA A 140 5.47 -14.97 -16.38
N ALA A 141 5.61 -13.68 -16.71
CA ALA A 141 5.87 -13.24 -18.07
C ALA A 141 7.20 -13.80 -18.61
N LEU A 142 8.27 -13.71 -17.81
CA LEU A 142 9.59 -14.23 -18.20
C LEU A 142 9.59 -15.75 -18.42
N VAL A 143 8.95 -16.53 -17.55
CA VAL A 143 8.93 -18.00 -17.70
C VAL A 143 8.27 -18.40 -19.02
N VAL A 144 7.13 -17.80 -19.37
CA VAL A 144 6.45 -18.12 -20.65
C VAL A 144 7.24 -17.56 -21.85
N ALA A 145 7.82 -16.36 -21.74
CA ALA A 145 8.66 -15.79 -22.80
C ALA A 145 9.92 -16.63 -23.09
N SER A 146 10.51 -17.25 -22.05
CA SER A 146 11.74 -18.04 -22.16
C SER A 146 11.62 -19.28 -23.05
N ILE A 147 10.41 -19.85 -23.15
CA ILE A 147 10.08 -20.99 -24.00
C ILE A 147 9.28 -20.59 -25.26
N SER A 148 9.12 -19.29 -25.47
CA SER A 148 8.54 -18.68 -26.67
C SER A 148 9.65 -18.28 -27.65
N SER A 149 9.32 -17.69 -28.81
CA SER A 149 10.36 -17.30 -29.78
C SER A 149 11.40 -16.35 -29.18
N PHE A 150 11.02 -15.49 -28.24
CA PHE A 150 11.95 -14.56 -27.57
C PHE A 150 13.12 -15.29 -26.89
N GLY A 151 12.83 -16.33 -26.11
CA GLY A 151 13.86 -17.13 -25.46
C GLY A 151 14.55 -18.12 -26.42
N ILE A 152 13.80 -18.77 -27.31
CA ILE A 152 14.35 -19.75 -28.26
C ILE A 152 15.34 -19.08 -29.23
N ASN A 153 15.01 -17.90 -29.73
CA ASN A 153 15.87 -17.12 -30.63
C ASN A 153 16.90 -16.26 -29.88
N HIS A 154 16.90 -16.29 -28.54
CA HIS A 154 17.79 -15.50 -27.69
C HIS A 154 17.68 -13.97 -27.96
N GLU A 155 16.47 -13.48 -28.23
CA GLU A 155 16.17 -12.07 -28.48
C GLU A 155 16.03 -11.31 -27.14
N PHE A 156 17.16 -10.84 -26.61
CA PHE A 156 17.25 -10.24 -25.28
C PHE A 156 16.26 -9.08 -25.04
N THR A 157 16.10 -8.17 -26.01
CA THR A 157 15.20 -7.01 -25.87
C THR A 157 13.74 -7.43 -25.73
N ALA A 158 13.26 -8.35 -26.57
CA ALA A 158 11.89 -8.83 -26.52
C ALA A 158 11.63 -9.73 -25.31
N MET A 159 12.64 -10.50 -24.89
CA MET A 159 12.61 -11.30 -23.67
C MET A 159 12.44 -10.44 -22.41
N LEU A 160 13.10 -9.28 -22.35
CA LEU A 160 12.99 -8.33 -21.24
C LEU A 160 11.85 -7.31 -21.38
N PHE A 161 10.94 -7.49 -22.35
CA PHE A 161 9.76 -6.66 -22.53
C PHE A 161 9.03 -6.31 -21.22
N PRO A 162 8.72 -7.24 -20.30
CA PRO A 162 8.09 -6.89 -19.02
C PRO A 162 8.91 -5.88 -18.20
N LEU A 163 10.23 -6.03 -18.12
CA LEU A 163 11.09 -5.12 -17.36
C LEU A 163 11.21 -3.75 -18.02
N ILE A 164 11.17 -3.69 -19.36
CA ILE A 164 11.17 -2.42 -20.11
C ILE A 164 9.86 -1.67 -19.84
N ILE A 165 8.72 -2.38 -19.82
CA ILE A 165 7.41 -1.78 -19.44
C ILE A 165 7.49 -1.20 -18.04
N SER A 166 8.01 -1.92 -17.06
CA SER A 166 8.17 -1.40 -15.68
C SER A 166 9.13 -0.20 -15.61
N SER A 167 10.21 -0.22 -16.39
CA SER A 167 11.19 0.87 -16.46
C SER A 167 10.57 2.17 -16.99
N VAL A 168 9.76 2.06 -18.05
CA VAL A 168 8.97 3.20 -18.57
C VAL A 168 7.90 3.62 -17.57
N GLY A 169 7.28 2.66 -16.88
CA GLY A 169 6.35 2.90 -15.80
C GLY A 169 6.90 3.82 -14.71
N LEU A 170 8.16 3.61 -14.28
CA LEU A 170 8.82 4.49 -13.32
C LEU A 170 8.97 5.93 -13.82
N LEU A 171 9.34 6.11 -15.09
CA LEU A 171 9.45 7.43 -15.71
C LEU A 171 8.07 8.12 -15.80
N VAL A 172 7.04 7.38 -16.19
CA VAL A 172 5.66 7.86 -16.25
C VAL A 172 5.15 8.26 -14.86
N CYS A 173 5.40 7.44 -13.84
CA CYS A 173 5.00 7.74 -12.46
C CYS A 173 5.74 8.95 -11.92
N PHE A 174 7.03 9.10 -12.23
CA PHE A 174 7.81 10.30 -11.88
C PHE A 174 7.16 11.56 -12.47
N LEU A 175 6.87 11.57 -13.77
CA LEU A 175 6.20 12.70 -14.42
C LEU A 175 4.80 12.97 -13.84
N THR A 176 4.05 11.92 -13.51
CA THR A 176 2.71 12.02 -12.92
C THR A 176 2.75 12.64 -11.52
N THR A 177 3.76 12.29 -10.72
CA THR A 177 3.95 12.79 -9.36
C THR A 177 4.09 14.31 -9.33
N LEU A 178 4.80 14.90 -10.31
CA LEU A 178 4.99 16.36 -10.43
C LEU A 178 3.66 17.13 -10.55
N PHE A 179 2.60 16.50 -11.06
CA PHE A 179 1.28 17.12 -11.11
C PHE A 179 0.66 17.32 -9.71
N ALA A 180 0.94 16.43 -8.75
CA ALA A 180 0.44 16.57 -7.39
C ALA A 180 1.41 17.36 -6.48
N THR A 181 2.71 17.33 -6.76
CA THR A 181 3.72 17.95 -5.89
C THR A 181 4.09 19.38 -6.27
N ASP A 182 4.09 19.72 -7.57
CA ASP A 182 4.64 20.99 -8.08
C ASP A 182 3.61 21.83 -8.85
N PHE A 183 2.83 21.20 -9.74
CA PHE A 183 1.97 21.95 -10.67
C PHE A 183 0.62 22.36 -10.08
N PHE A 184 0.12 21.64 -9.08
CA PHE A 184 -1.17 21.92 -8.45
C PHE A 184 -1.05 21.93 -6.92
N GLU A 185 -1.78 22.84 -6.28
CA GLU A 185 -1.86 22.97 -4.82
C GLU A 185 -3.31 22.76 -4.36
N ILE A 186 -3.49 21.97 -3.30
CA ILE A 186 -4.80 21.72 -2.67
C ILE A 186 -5.14 22.89 -1.74
N LYS A 187 -6.28 23.53 -1.94
CA LYS A 187 -6.76 24.65 -1.11
C LYS A 187 -7.96 24.28 -0.26
N LEU A 188 -8.77 23.33 -0.72
CA LEU A 188 -9.99 22.87 -0.06
C LEU A 188 -9.94 21.36 0.19
N VAL A 189 -10.53 20.91 1.30
CA VAL A 189 -10.59 19.49 1.69
C VAL A 189 -11.19 18.61 0.59
N LYS A 190 -12.25 19.07 -0.08
CA LYS A 190 -12.90 18.36 -1.18
C LYS A 190 -12.01 18.11 -2.41
N GLU A 191 -10.83 18.74 -2.49
CA GLU A 191 -9.88 18.59 -3.59
C GLU A 191 -8.88 17.46 -3.36
N ILE A 192 -8.80 16.89 -2.15
CA ILE A 192 -7.84 15.83 -1.78
C ILE A 192 -8.11 14.55 -2.58
N GLU A 193 -9.30 13.94 -2.45
CA GLU A 193 -9.64 12.72 -3.20
C GLU A 193 -9.54 12.91 -4.73
N PRO A 194 -10.07 14.00 -5.33
CA PRO A 194 -9.87 14.26 -6.76
C PRO A 194 -8.40 14.39 -7.17
N ALA A 195 -7.53 14.94 -6.32
CA ALA A 195 -6.10 15.04 -6.62
C ALA A 195 -5.44 13.66 -6.67
N LEU A 196 -5.74 12.78 -5.71
CA LEU A 196 -5.25 11.41 -5.68
C LEU A 196 -5.80 10.59 -6.85
N LYS A 197 -7.09 10.73 -7.18
CA LYS A 197 -7.69 10.10 -8.36
C LYS A 197 -7.05 10.57 -9.67
N LYS A 198 -6.73 11.86 -9.79
CA LYS A 198 -6.04 12.39 -10.97
C LYS A 198 -4.68 11.70 -11.18
N GLN A 199 -3.98 11.31 -10.12
CA GLN A 199 -2.73 10.55 -10.25
C GLN A 199 -2.95 9.22 -10.97
N LEU A 200 -4.02 8.47 -10.64
CA LEU A 200 -4.37 7.24 -11.34
C LEU A 200 -4.74 7.48 -12.82
N VAL A 201 -5.53 8.53 -13.10
CA VAL A 201 -5.95 8.85 -14.47
C VAL A 201 -4.75 9.28 -15.33
N ILE A 202 -3.94 10.22 -14.83
CA ILE A 202 -2.77 10.75 -15.56
C ILE A 202 -1.76 9.62 -15.81
N SER A 203 -1.41 8.84 -14.79
CA SER A 203 -0.47 7.74 -14.95
C SER A 203 -1.01 6.69 -15.94
N THR A 204 -2.29 6.36 -15.91
CA THR A 204 -2.91 5.43 -16.87
C THR A 204 -2.85 5.93 -18.31
N VAL A 205 -3.18 7.19 -18.55
CA VAL A 205 -3.16 7.79 -19.90
C VAL A 205 -1.72 7.85 -20.42
N LEU A 206 -0.79 8.37 -19.63
CA LEU A 206 0.63 8.45 -20.01
C LEU A 206 1.24 7.07 -20.21
N MET A 207 0.89 6.10 -19.35
CA MET A 207 1.41 4.75 -19.46
C MET A 207 0.85 4.00 -20.67
N THR A 208 -0.40 4.27 -21.08
CA THR A 208 -0.94 3.74 -22.35
C THR A 208 -0.07 4.17 -23.54
N VAL A 209 0.37 5.43 -23.58
CA VAL A 209 1.31 5.92 -24.61
C VAL A 209 2.67 5.27 -24.47
N GLY A 210 3.18 5.13 -23.24
CA GLY A 210 4.44 4.45 -22.94
C GLY A 210 4.45 2.99 -23.43
N ILE A 211 3.39 2.23 -23.14
CA ILE A 211 3.23 0.84 -23.59
C ILE A 211 3.18 0.78 -25.12
N ALA A 212 2.50 1.72 -25.78
CA ALA A 212 2.50 1.80 -27.24
C ALA A 212 3.92 2.01 -27.79
N ILE A 213 4.68 2.98 -27.26
CA ILE A 213 6.06 3.23 -27.70
C ILE A 213 6.93 1.98 -27.51
N VAL A 214 6.87 1.36 -26.32
CA VAL A 214 7.66 0.16 -26.01
C VAL A 214 7.28 -1.01 -26.91
N SER A 215 5.99 -1.22 -27.18
CA SER A 215 5.52 -2.36 -27.98
C SER A 215 5.95 -2.28 -29.45
N TRP A 216 6.17 -1.08 -30.00
CA TRP A 216 6.65 -0.92 -31.38
C TRP A 216 8.19 -0.85 -31.50
N ILE A 217 8.91 -0.52 -30.42
CA ILE A 217 10.37 -0.43 -30.42
C ILE A 217 11.02 -1.74 -29.94
N ALA A 218 10.47 -2.37 -28.90
CA ALA A 218 11.10 -3.49 -28.21
C ALA A 218 10.64 -4.88 -28.72
N LEU A 219 9.55 -4.93 -29.49
CA LEU A 219 9.00 -6.19 -30.02
C LEU A 219 9.07 -6.24 -31.55
N PRO A 220 9.37 -7.42 -32.14
CA PRO A 220 9.20 -7.61 -33.57
C PRO A 220 7.72 -7.57 -33.97
N SER A 221 7.43 -7.24 -35.23
CA SER A 221 6.05 -7.11 -35.73
C SER A 221 5.25 -8.41 -35.64
N THR A 222 5.92 -9.55 -35.74
CA THR A 222 5.37 -10.90 -35.61
C THR A 222 6.37 -11.78 -34.87
N PHE A 223 5.87 -12.59 -33.93
CA PHE A 223 6.64 -13.54 -33.12
C PHE A 223 5.75 -14.71 -32.71
N THR A 224 6.29 -15.70 -31.99
CA THR A 224 5.49 -16.80 -31.46
C THR A 224 5.53 -16.87 -29.94
N ILE A 225 4.38 -17.20 -29.36
CA ILE A 225 4.20 -17.40 -27.92
C ILE A 225 3.81 -18.85 -27.67
N PHE A 226 4.40 -19.44 -26.64
CA PHE A 226 4.06 -20.79 -26.20
C PHE A 226 2.59 -20.88 -25.76
N ASN A 227 1.87 -21.85 -26.30
CA ASN A 227 0.47 -22.13 -26.03
C ASN A 227 0.26 -23.64 -25.89
N PHE A 228 0.47 -24.17 -24.68
CA PHE A 228 0.20 -25.57 -24.31
C PHE A 228 0.75 -26.61 -25.30
N GLY A 229 2.02 -26.45 -25.71
CA GLY A 229 2.70 -27.37 -26.63
C GLY A 229 2.81 -26.87 -28.07
N GLU A 230 2.07 -25.82 -28.44
CA GLU A 230 2.16 -25.18 -29.75
C GLU A 230 2.78 -23.78 -29.68
N GLN A 231 3.31 -23.31 -30.80
CA GLN A 231 3.82 -21.95 -30.95
C GLN A 231 2.78 -21.09 -31.68
N LYS A 232 2.06 -20.27 -30.92
CA LYS A 232 1.00 -19.39 -31.44
C LYS A 232 1.61 -18.13 -32.03
N VAL A 233 1.28 -17.81 -33.27
CA VAL A 233 1.71 -16.57 -33.92
C VAL A 233 0.98 -15.37 -33.28
N VAL A 234 1.75 -14.39 -32.82
CA VAL A 234 1.27 -13.18 -32.15
C VAL A 234 1.92 -11.95 -32.79
N LYS A 235 1.18 -10.84 -32.84
CA LYS A 235 1.65 -9.55 -33.34
C LYS A 235 1.90 -8.57 -32.20
N ASN A 236 2.82 -7.64 -32.39
CA ASN A 236 3.15 -6.62 -31.36
C ASN A 236 1.94 -5.80 -30.87
N TRP A 237 1.04 -5.40 -31.77
CA TRP A 237 -0.18 -4.67 -31.39
C TRP A 237 -1.13 -5.49 -30.50
N GLN A 238 -1.10 -6.82 -30.60
CA GLN A 238 -1.91 -7.70 -29.76
C GLN A 238 -1.36 -7.71 -28.33
N LEU A 239 -0.03 -7.73 -28.15
CA LEU A 239 0.59 -7.58 -26.83
C LEU A 239 0.40 -6.19 -26.24
N PHE A 240 0.46 -5.14 -27.07
CA PHE A 240 0.07 -3.79 -26.64
C PHE A 240 -1.32 -3.80 -26.00
N LEU A 241 -2.30 -4.46 -26.65
CA LEU A 241 -3.65 -4.59 -26.09
C LEU A 241 -3.70 -5.47 -24.84
N CYS A 242 -2.87 -6.52 -24.73
CA CYS A 242 -2.79 -7.35 -23.52
C CYS A 242 -2.34 -6.54 -22.30
N VAL A 243 -1.27 -5.75 -22.44
CA VAL A 243 -0.78 -4.90 -21.33
C VAL A 243 -1.79 -3.79 -21.04
N SER A 244 -2.32 -3.16 -22.10
CA SER A 244 -3.28 -2.05 -21.97
C SER A 244 -4.58 -2.48 -21.29
N VAL A 245 -5.15 -3.65 -21.62
CA VAL A 245 -6.40 -4.09 -20.99
C VAL A 245 -6.23 -4.30 -19.48
N GLY A 246 -5.07 -4.81 -19.05
CA GLY A 246 -4.75 -4.91 -17.63
C GLY A 246 -4.59 -3.56 -16.93
N LEU A 247 -3.89 -2.61 -17.57
CA LEU A 247 -3.75 -1.24 -17.09
C LEU A 247 -5.12 -0.56 -16.89
N TRP A 248 -5.98 -0.61 -17.90
CA TRP A 248 -7.30 0.00 -17.86
C TRP A 248 -8.26 -0.72 -16.90
N ALA A 249 -8.13 -2.04 -16.75
CA ALA A 249 -8.87 -2.77 -15.72
C ALA A 249 -8.48 -2.32 -14.31
N GLY A 250 -7.20 -2.04 -14.06
CA GLY A 250 -6.76 -1.43 -12.79
C GLY A 250 -7.45 -0.09 -12.53
N LEU A 251 -7.51 0.80 -13.52
CA LEU A 251 -8.21 2.08 -13.40
C LEU A 251 -9.72 1.89 -13.11
N ILE A 252 -10.39 0.97 -13.81
CA ILE A 252 -11.81 0.65 -13.59
C ILE A 252 -12.01 0.15 -12.16
N ILE A 253 -11.18 -0.77 -11.68
CA ILE A 253 -11.23 -1.28 -10.31
C ILE A 253 -11.07 -0.12 -9.33
N GLY A 254 -10.09 0.76 -9.52
CA GLY A 254 -9.88 1.92 -8.66
C GLY A 254 -11.10 2.86 -8.58
N PHE A 255 -11.75 3.16 -9.71
CA PHE A 255 -12.95 4.02 -9.74
C PHE A 255 -14.15 3.36 -9.05
N VAL A 256 -14.33 2.05 -9.23
CA VAL A 256 -15.44 1.34 -8.58
C VAL A 256 -15.19 1.22 -7.08
N THR A 257 -13.96 0.93 -6.68
CA THR A 257 -13.59 0.90 -5.26
C THR A 257 -13.81 2.26 -4.61
N GLU A 258 -13.35 3.35 -5.24
CA GLU A 258 -13.63 4.72 -4.77
C GLU A 258 -15.13 4.96 -4.53
N TYR A 259 -15.98 4.59 -5.50
CA TYR A 259 -17.43 4.76 -5.37
C TYR A 259 -18.04 4.01 -4.17
N TYR A 260 -17.49 2.84 -3.82
CA TYR A 260 -17.99 2.04 -2.71
C TYR A 260 -17.34 2.34 -1.36
N THR A 261 -16.21 3.06 -1.32
CA THR A 261 -15.49 3.33 -0.06
C THR A 261 -15.39 4.81 0.29
N SER A 262 -15.54 5.75 -0.64
CA SER A 262 -15.54 7.19 -0.31
C SER A 262 -16.91 7.63 0.23
N ASN A 263 -16.87 8.44 1.30
CA ASN A 263 -18.06 9.05 1.89
C ASN A 263 -18.64 10.23 1.07
N ALA A 264 -18.02 10.57 -0.06
CA ALA A 264 -18.58 11.51 -1.03
C ALA A 264 -19.77 10.91 -1.82
N TYR A 265 -19.91 9.58 -1.82
CA TYR A 265 -20.91 8.86 -2.62
C TYR A 265 -22.00 8.22 -1.76
N SER A 266 -23.15 7.94 -2.40
CA SER A 266 -24.32 7.38 -1.74
C SER A 266 -24.08 6.05 -1.01
N PRO A 267 -23.29 5.07 -1.51
CA PRO A 267 -23.19 3.77 -0.82
C PRO A 267 -22.69 3.88 0.62
N VAL A 268 -21.67 4.70 0.86
CA VAL A 268 -21.11 4.92 2.21
C VAL A 268 -22.00 5.84 3.04
N GLN A 269 -22.66 6.83 2.41
CA GLN A 269 -23.62 7.69 3.10
C GLN A 269 -24.85 6.90 3.59
N ASP A 270 -25.31 5.91 2.83
CA ASP A 270 -26.40 5.01 3.22
C ASP A 270 -25.97 4.11 4.40
N VAL A 271 -24.72 3.62 4.39
CA VAL A 271 -24.14 2.88 5.54
C VAL A 271 -24.10 3.78 6.78
N ALA A 272 -23.71 5.05 6.65
CA ALA A 272 -23.71 6.00 7.75
C ALA A 272 -25.14 6.35 8.24
N ASP A 273 -26.11 6.55 7.34
CA ASP A 273 -27.50 6.84 7.71
C ASP A 273 -28.16 5.65 8.42
N SER A 274 -27.80 4.42 8.04
CA SER A 274 -28.30 3.21 8.70
C SER A 274 -28.01 3.16 10.21
N CYS A 275 -26.94 3.83 10.68
CA CYS A 275 -26.59 3.96 12.09
C CYS A 275 -27.70 4.59 12.94
N ARG A 276 -28.65 5.33 12.34
CA ARG A 276 -29.83 5.86 13.03
C ARG A 276 -30.70 4.79 13.68
N THR A 277 -30.58 3.54 13.21
CA THR A 277 -31.34 2.38 13.71
C THR A 277 -30.47 1.38 14.48
N GLY A 278 -29.19 1.71 14.74
CA GLY A 278 -28.26 0.93 15.56
C GLY A 278 -27.16 0.21 14.76
N ALA A 279 -26.27 -0.48 15.49
CA ALA A 279 -25.12 -1.16 14.90
C ALA A 279 -25.51 -2.35 14.00
N ALA A 280 -26.64 -3.02 14.27
CA ALA A 280 -27.06 -4.18 13.51
C ALA A 280 -27.35 -3.86 12.04
N THR A 281 -28.08 -2.78 11.77
CA THR A 281 -28.35 -2.32 10.41
C THR A 281 -27.09 -1.82 9.72
N ASN A 282 -26.21 -1.12 10.44
CA ASN A 282 -24.90 -0.72 9.92
C ASN A 282 -24.05 -1.91 9.44
N VAL A 283 -24.01 -3.01 10.21
CA VAL A 283 -23.32 -4.23 9.79
C VAL A 283 -23.99 -4.87 8.57
N ILE A 284 -25.31 -4.95 8.54
CA ILE A 284 -26.05 -5.53 7.39
C ILE A 284 -25.79 -4.73 6.11
N PHE A 285 -25.87 -3.40 6.17
CA PHE A 285 -25.63 -2.53 5.02
C PHE A 285 -24.18 -2.60 4.54
N GLY A 286 -23.21 -2.61 5.44
CA GLY A 286 -21.79 -2.72 5.07
C GLY A 286 -21.42 -4.06 4.43
N LEU A 287 -21.96 -5.17 4.93
CA LEU A 287 -21.77 -6.49 4.29
C LEU A 287 -22.41 -6.54 2.90
N ALA A 288 -23.65 -6.06 2.77
CA ALA A 288 -24.34 -6.00 1.47
C ALA A 288 -23.59 -5.11 0.47
N LEU A 289 -23.02 -3.99 0.93
CA LEU A 289 -22.18 -3.10 0.11
C LEU A 289 -20.95 -3.85 -0.41
N GLY A 290 -20.22 -4.55 0.46
CA GLY A 290 -19.05 -5.34 0.05
C GLY A 290 -19.40 -6.38 -1.00
N TYR A 291 -20.46 -7.15 -0.79
CA TYR A 291 -20.94 -8.14 -1.76
C TYR A 291 -21.35 -7.52 -3.09
N LYS A 292 -21.95 -6.32 -3.08
CA LYS A 292 -22.31 -5.61 -4.30
C LYS A 292 -21.08 -5.03 -5.03
N SER A 293 -20.03 -4.67 -4.29
CA SER A 293 -18.83 -4.03 -4.83
C SER A 293 -18.00 -4.94 -5.72
N VAL A 294 -18.12 -6.27 -5.60
CA VAL A 294 -17.31 -7.24 -6.37
C VAL A 294 -17.68 -7.30 -7.86
N ILE A 295 -18.91 -6.90 -8.22
CA ILE A 295 -19.51 -7.18 -9.53
C ILE A 295 -18.67 -6.60 -10.68
N ILE A 296 -18.39 -5.30 -10.66
CA ILE A 296 -17.67 -4.63 -11.75
C ILE A 296 -16.18 -5.02 -11.78
N PRO A 297 -15.45 -5.08 -10.64
CA PRO A 297 -14.10 -5.60 -10.61
C PRO A 297 -13.96 -7.01 -11.23
N ILE A 298 -14.89 -7.92 -10.93
CA ILE A 298 -14.88 -9.27 -11.52
C ILE A 298 -15.12 -9.22 -13.03
N PHE A 299 -16.03 -8.37 -13.52
CA PHE A 299 -16.18 -8.18 -14.97
C PHE A 299 -14.92 -7.59 -15.62
N ALA A 300 -14.26 -6.63 -14.98
CA ALA A 300 -13.01 -6.04 -15.48
C ALA A 300 -11.89 -7.09 -15.56
N ILE A 301 -11.76 -7.95 -14.54
CA ILE A 301 -10.81 -9.07 -14.54
C ILE A 301 -11.18 -10.09 -15.63
N ALA A 302 -12.46 -10.46 -15.77
CA ALA A 302 -12.91 -11.41 -16.77
C ALA A 302 -12.65 -10.93 -18.22
N ILE A 303 -12.91 -9.65 -18.50
CA ILE A 303 -12.60 -9.05 -19.81
C ILE A 303 -11.09 -9.03 -20.05
N SER A 304 -10.29 -8.69 -19.03
CA SER A 304 -8.84 -8.70 -19.11
C SER A 304 -8.30 -10.09 -19.42
N ILE A 305 -8.80 -11.12 -18.74
CA ILE A 305 -8.47 -12.52 -19.01
C ILE A 305 -8.86 -12.88 -20.45
N PHE A 306 -10.10 -12.63 -20.86
CA PHE A 306 -10.59 -13.00 -22.18
C PHE A 306 -9.76 -12.39 -23.30
N VAL A 307 -9.51 -11.08 -23.25
CA VAL A 307 -8.75 -10.36 -24.27
C VAL A 307 -7.31 -10.84 -24.30
N SER A 308 -6.64 -10.86 -23.14
CA SER A 308 -5.21 -11.17 -23.07
C SER A 308 -4.90 -12.64 -23.38
N PHE A 309 -5.72 -13.57 -22.88
CA PHE A 309 -5.61 -14.99 -23.19
C PHE A 309 -5.83 -15.25 -24.68
N SER A 310 -6.88 -14.65 -25.28
CA SER A 310 -7.18 -14.83 -26.70
C SER A 310 -6.03 -14.36 -27.61
N PHE A 311 -5.35 -13.28 -27.22
CA PHE A 311 -4.25 -12.73 -27.99
C PHE A 311 -2.91 -13.44 -27.79
N ALA A 312 -2.53 -13.78 -26.57
CA ALA A 312 -1.19 -14.30 -26.28
C ALA A 312 -1.14 -15.36 -25.17
N ALA A 313 -2.22 -16.13 -24.97
CA ALA A 313 -2.29 -17.23 -24.01
C ALA A 313 -1.82 -16.78 -22.61
N MET A 314 -1.03 -17.61 -21.91
CA MET A 314 -0.54 -17.30 -20.56
C MET A 314 0.41 -16.11 -20.51
N TYR A 315 1.20 -15.88 -21.58
CA TYR A 315 2.06 -14.71 -21.64
C TYR A 315 1.23 -13.42 -21.69
N GLY A 316 0.16 -13.41 -22.49
CA GLY A 316 -0.80 -12.30 -22.55
C GLY A 316 -1.39 -11.96 -21.18
N VAL A 317 -1.86 -12.99 -20.46
CA VAL A 317 -2.43 -12.81 -19.11
C VAL A 317 -1.37 -12.30 -18.12
N ALA A 318 -0.15 -12.83 -18.17
CA ALA A 318 0.96 -12.37 -17.30
C ALA A 318 1.31 -10.89 -17.57
N VAL A 319 1.43 -10.49 -18.84
CA VAL A 319 1.73 -9.09 -19.17
C VAL A 319 0.53 -8.17 -18.94
N ALA A 320 -0.70 -8.68 -18.91
CA ALA A 320 -1.87 -7.93 -18.44
C ALA A 320 -1.78 -7.66 -16.92
N ALA A 321 -1.39 -8.66 -16.12
CA ALA A 321 -1.13 -8.48 -14.69
C ALA A 321 -0.06 -7.39 -14.46
N LEU A 322 1.04 -7.46 -15.23
CA LEU A 322 2.09 -6.44 -15.20
C LEU A 322 1.60 -5.08 -15.70
N GLY A 323 0.70 -5.04 -16.68
CA GLY A 323 0.05 -3.82 -17.15
C GLY A 323 -0.74 -3.12 -16.06
N MET A 324 -1.49 -3.88 -15.25
CA MET A 324 -2.19 -3.35 -14.07
C MET A 324 -1.23 -2.75 -13.04
N LEU A 325 -0.04 -3.35 -12.89
CA LEU A 325 1.03 -2.90 -11.99
C LEU A 325 2.07 -1.98 -12.66
N SER A 326 1.86 -1.57 -13.91
CA SER A 326 2.86 -0.79 -14.65
C SER A 326 3.02 0.62 -14.09
N THR A 327 2.02 1.10 -13.34
CA THR A 327 2.02 2.36 -12.60
C THR A 327 2.14 2.16 -11.08
N ILE A 328 2.75 1.04 -10.65
CA ILE A 328 2.86 0.65 -9.23
C ILE A 328 3.49 1.73 -8.34
N ALA A 329 4.44 2.53 -8.85
CA ALA A 329 5.04 3.60 -8.05
C ALA A 329 4.02 4.69 -7.66
N THR A 330 3.14 5.08 -8.59
CA THR A 330 2.02 5.99 -8.29
C THR A 330 0.99 5.31 -7.40
N GLY A 331 0.67 4.04 -7.63
CA GLY A 331 -0.23 3.25 -6.78
C GLY A 331 0.23 3.19 -5.33
N LEU A 332 1.49 2.82 -5.10
CA LEU A 332 2.13 2.80 -3.77
C LEU A 332 2.18 4.19 -3.14
N ALA A 333 2.44 5.24 -3.91
CA ALA A 333 2.51 6.60 -3.37
C ALA A 333 1.16 7.07 -2.81
N ILE A 334 0.05 6.80 -3.52
CA ILE A 334 -1.29 7.17 -3.03
C ILE A 334 -1.78 6.24 -1.91
N ASP A 335 -1.36 4.98 -1.89
CA ASP A 335 -1.70 4.02 -0.83
C ASP A 335 -0.95 4.37 0.47
N ALA A 336 0.38 4.46 0.41
CA ALA A 336 1.22 4.80 1.56
C ALA A 336 0.95 6.21 2.13
N TYR A 337 0.36 7.11 1.33
CA TYR A 337 -0.13 8.40 1.79
C TYR A 337 -1.18 8.29 2.91
N GLY A 338 -2.01 7.23 2.90
CA GLY A 338 -3.07 7.01 3.88
C GLY A 338 -2.52 6.81 5.29
N PRO A 339 -1.73 5.76 5.56
CA PRO A 339 -1.18 5.50 6.90
C PRO A 339 -0.28 6.63 7.44
N ILE A 340 0.38 7.37 6.54
CA ILE A 340 1.13 8.59 6.92
C ILE A 340 0.18 9.67 7.44
N SER A 341 -0.95 9.86 6.77
CA SER A 341 -1.98 10.84 7.15
C SER A 341 -2.68 10.45 8.46
N ASP A 342 -2.96 9.16 8.65
CA ASP A 342 -3.52 8.63 9.89
C ASP A 342 -2.57 8.89 11.07
N ASN A 343 -1.30 8.51 10.94
CA ASN A 343 -0.26 8.79 11.94
C ASN A 343 -0.13 10.29 12.24
N ALA A 344 -0.23 11.15 11.22
CA ALA A 344 -0.20 12.59 11.42
C ALA A 344 -1.39 13.07 12.27
N GLY A 345 -2.58 12.52 12.05
CA GLY A 345 -3.76 12.78 12.88
C GLY A 345 -3.59 12.27 14.31
N GLY A 346 -3.11 11.04 14.47
CA GLY A 346 -2.80 10.47 15.78
C GLY A 346 -1.81 11.34 16.55
N ILE A 347 -0.71 11.76 15.92
CA ILE A 347 0.29 12.66 16.53
C ILE A 347 -0.32 14.02 16.90
N ALA A 348 -1.18 14.59 16.06
CA ALA A 348 -1.83 15.86 16.35
C ALA A 348 -2.70 15.80 17.61
N GLU A 349 -3.48 14.72 17.75
CA GLU A 349 -4.33 14.48 18.93
C GLU A 349 -3.46 14.25 20.19
N MET A 350 -2.48 13.35 20.08
CA MET A 350 -1.56 13.03 21.18
C MET A 350 -0.83 14.28 21.69
N ALA A 351 -0.35 15.15 20.80
CA ALA A 351 0.37 16.36 21.16
C ALA A 351 -0.55 17.50 21.68
N GLY A 352 -1.86 17.29 21.84
CA GLY A 352 -2.82 18.30 22.29
C GLY A 352 -2.88 19.51 21.35
N MET A 353 -2.68 19.30 20.05
CA MET A 353 -2.71 20.37 19.06
C MET A 353 -4.13 20.89 18.86
N SER A 354 -4.26 22.05 18.20
CA SER A 354 -5.58 22.63 17.98
C SER A 354 -6.49 21.71 17.15
N HIS A 355 -7.79 21.71 17.46
CA HIS A 355 -8.83 20.97 16.72
C HIS A 355 -8.76 21.16 15.20
N ARG A 356 -8.41 22.37 14.73
CA ARG A 356 -8.24 22.67 13.30
C ARG A 356 -7.14 21.84 12.61
N ILE A 357 -6.14 21.38 13.35
CA ILE A 357 -5.11 20.46 12.80
C ILE A 357 -5.71 19.07 12.66
N ARG A 358 -6.46 18.59 13.67
CA ARG A 358 -7.18 17.32 13.63
C ARG A 358 -8.19 17.25 12.48
N GLU A 359 -8.98 18.31 12.28
CA GLU A 359 -9.91 18.43 11.14
C GLU A 359 -9.21 18.28 9.78
N ARG A 360 -8.00 18.83 9.65
CA ARG A 360 -7.22 18.72 8.41
C ARG A 360 -6.69 17.31 8.23
N THR A 361 -6.16 16.70 9.29
CA THR A 361 -5.63 15.33 9.20
C THR A 361 -6.74 14.30 8.98
N ASP A 362 -7.92 14.45 9.60
CA ASP A 362 -9.06 13.56 9.36
C ASP A 362 -9.56 13.63 7.91
N ALA A 363 -9.47 14.80 7.28
CA ALA A 363 -9.76 14.95 5.85
C ALA A 363 -8.74 14.24 4.95
N LEU A 364 -7.46 14.23 5.32
CA LEU A 364 -6.40 13.51 4.60
C LEU A 364 -6.55 11.99 4.81
N ASP A 365 -6.83 11.58 6.04
CA ASP A 365 -7.04 10.20 6.46
C ASP A 365 -8.25 9.55 5.78
N ALA A 366 -9.39 10.24 5.71
CA ALA A 366 -10.57 9.74 4.98
C ALA A 366 -10.29 9.47 3.49
N ALA A 367 -9.45 10.31 2.86
CA ALA A 367 -8.98 10.07 1.49
C ALA A 367 -7.98 8.90 1.43
N GLY A 368 -7.15 8.74 2.46
CA GLY A 368 -6.25 7.61 2.67
C GLY A 368 -6.97 6.26 2.76
N ASN A 369 -8.09 6.20 3.47
CA ASN A 369 -8.94 5.00 3.56
C ASN A 369 -9.45 4.57 2.18
N THR A 370 -9.82 5.54 1.34
CA THR A 370 -10.21 5.29 -0.04
C THR A 370 -9.04 4.77 -0.87
N THR A 371 -7.85 5.37 -0.75
CA THR A 371 -6.68 4.92 -1.54
C THR A 371 -6.13 3.57 -1.09
N ALA A 372 -6.18 3.24 0.21
CA ALA A 372 -5.82 1.91 0.72
C ALA A 372 -6.75 0.82 0.17
N ALA A 373 -8.06 1.10 0.06
CA ALA A 373 -8.99 0.18 -0.59
C ALA A 373 -8.68 0.02 -2.09
N ILE A 374 -8.34 1.12 -2.78
CA ILE A 374 -7.92 1.07 -4.19
C ILE A 374 -6.65 0.21 -4.35
N GLY A 375 -5.63 0.40 -3.49
CA GLY A 375 -4.40 -0.38 -3.48
C GLY A 375 -4.67 -1.89 -3.34
N LYS A 376 -5.53 -2.27 -2.38
CA LYS A 376 -6.02 -3.66 -2.23
C LYS A 376 -6.72 -4.16 -3.49
N GLY A 377 -7.53 -3.33 -4.14
CA GLY A 377 -8.17 -3.67 -5.42
C GLY A 377 -7.17 -3.99 -6.54
N PHE A 378 -6.10 -3.20 -6.67
CA PHE A 378 -5.00 -3.46 -7.62
C PHE A 378 -4.24 -4.73 -7.28
N ALA A 379 -3.92 -4.96 -6.00
CA ALA A 379 -3.26 -6.18 -5.54
C ALA A 379 -4.11 -7.42 -5.87
N ILE A 380 -5.40 -7.40 -5.54
CA ILE A 380 -6.31 -8.53 -5.81
C ILE A 380 -6.50 -8.76 -7.32
N GLY A 381 -6.69 -7.69 -8.10
CA GLY A 381 -6.88 -7.79 -9.55
C GLY A 381 -5.65 -8.36 -10.28
N SER A 382 -4.45 -7.87 -9.91
CA SER A 382 -3.19 -8.36 -10.48
C SER A 382 -2.86 -9.77 -10.00
N ALA A 383 -3.10 -10.09 -8.72
CA ALA A 383 -2.98 -11.43 -8.15
C ALA A 383 -3.85 -12.45 -8.90
N ALA A 384 -5.08 -12.07 -9.28
CA ALA A 384 -5.96 -12.95 -10.03
C ALA A 384 -5.42 -13.27 -11.44
N LEU A 385 -4.91 -12.24 -12.15
CA LEU A 385 -4.32 -12.41 -13.48
C LEU A 385 -3.02 -13.23 -13.41
N VAL A 386 -2.10 -12.89 -12.51
CA VAL A 386 -0.82 -13.61 -12.40
C VAL A 386 -1.02 -15.06 -11.93
N SER A 387 -1.93 -15.30 -11.00
CA SER A 387 -2.26 -16.67 -10.54
C SER A 387 -2.76 -17.53 -11.70
N LEU A 388 -3.59 -16.97 -12.60
CA LEU A 388 -4.04 -17.67 -13.80
C LEU A 388 -2.87 -17.97 -14.75
N ALA A 389 -1.97 -17.01 -14.96
CA ALA A 389 -0.80 -17.20 -15.82
C ALA A 389 0.16 -18.28 -15.26
N LEU A 390 0.44 -18.23 -13.96
CA LEU A 390 1.25 -19.23 -13.26
C LEU A 390 0.56 -20.59 -13.24
N PHE A 391 -0.77 -20.63 -13.13
CA PHE A 391 -1.54 -21.87 -13.22
C PHE A 391 -1.36 -22.56 -14.58
N GLY A 392 -1.50 -21.84 -15.70
CA GLY A 392 -1.26 -22.44 -17.02
C GLY A 392 0.21 -22.83 -17.26
N ALA A 393 1.16 -22.05 -16.72
CA ALA A 393 2.58 -22.42 -16.74
C ALA A 393 2.83 -23.70 -15.92
N PHE A 394 2.19 -23.85 -14.76
CA PHE A 394 2.23 -25.05 -13.93
C PHE A 394 1.68 -26.28 -14.66
N VAL A 395 0.51 -26.18 -15.30
CA VAL A 395 -0.11 -27.27 -16.08
C VAL A 395 0.87 -27.79 -17.14
N SER A 396 1.49 -26.86 -17.86
CA SER A 396 2.49 -27.20 -18.89
C SER A 396 3.73 -27.83 -18.30
N ARG A 397 4.25 -27.28 -17.19
CA ARG A 397 5.48 -27.78 -16.54
C ARG A 397 5.29 -29.15 -15.90
N ALA A 398 4.10 -29.42 -15.37
CA ALA A 398 3.69 -30.67 -14.75
C ALA A 398 3.36 -31.77 -15.77
N GLY A 399 3.35 -31.46 -17.08
CA GLY A 399 3.02 -32.43 -18.13
C GLY A 399 1.55 -32.81 -18.15
N VAL A 400 0.66 -31.96 -17.64
CA VAL A 400 -0.79 -32.18 -17.67
C VAL A 400 -1.32 -31.79 -19.03
N THR A 401 -1.88 -32.76 -19.77
CA THR A 401 -2.44 -32.55 -21.12
C THR A 401 -3.72 -31.71 -21.10
N THR A 402 -4.63 -31.98 -20.17
CA THR A 402 -5.89 -31.24 -20.06
C THR A 402 -6.36 -31.22 -18.61
N VAL A 403 -6.77 -30.04 -18.12
CA VAL A 403 -7.42 -29.91 -16.83
C VAL A 403 -8.93 -30.01 -17.04
N ASP A 404 -9.46 -31.22 -16.94
CA ASP A 404 -10.90 -31.48 -17.08
C ASP A 404 -11.61 -31.38 -15.72
N VAL A 405 -12.47 -30.37 -15.60
CA VAL A 405 -13.25 -30.06 -14.39
C VAL A 405 -14.18 -31.22 -13.99
N LEU A 406 -14.62 -32.04 -14.95
CA LEU A 406 -15.54 -33.17 -14.68
C LEU A 406 -14.83 -34.45 -14.23
N THR A 407 -13.51 -34.39 -13.98
CA THR A 407 -12.77 -35.53 -13.42
C THR A 407 -12.77 -35.49 -11.89
N PRO A 408 -12.80 -36.66 -11.21
CA PRO A 408 -12.83 -36.70 -9.74
C PRO A 408 -11.67 -35.95 -9.10
N LYS A 409 -10.43 -36.13 -9.59
CA LYS A 409 -9.24 -35.46 -9.05
C LYS A 409 -9.33 -33.93 -9.12
N VAL A 410 -9.71 -33.39 -10.28
CA VAL A 410 -9.78 -31.94 -10.48
C VAL A 410 -10.93 -31.35 -9.67
N PHE A 411 -12.11 -31.99 -9.67
CA PHE A 411 -13.28 -31.44 -8.98
C PHE A 411 -13.12 -31.42 -7.45
N ILE A 412 -12.55 -32.48 -6.84
CA ILE A 412 -12.25 -32.46 -5.39
C ILE A 412 -11.22 -31.38 -5.05
N GLY A 413 -10.22 -31.18 -5.93
CA GLY A 413 -9.26 -30.10 -5.79
C GLY A 413 -9.95 -28.74 -5.85
N LEU A 414 -10.86 -28.54 -6.79
CA LEU A 414 -11.60 -27.29 -7.00
C LEU A 414 -12.41 -26.88 -5.78
N ILE A 415 -13.23 -27.79 -5.23
CA ILE A 415 -14.06 -27.49 -4.06
C ILE A 415 -13.23 -27.27 -2.80
N VAL A 416 -12.16 -28.05 -2.60
CA VAL A 416 -11.24 -27.86 -1.46
C VAL A 416 -10.50 -26.54 -1.60
N GLY A 417 -9.98 -26.23 -2.79
CA GLY A 417 -9.31 -24.97 -3.10
C GLY A 417 -10.19 -23.75 -2.84
N ALA A 418 -11.47 -23.81 -3.23
CA ALA A 418 -12.44 -22.75 -2.96
C ALA A 418 -12.73 -22.54 -1.46
N MET A 419 -12.55 -23.57 -0.63
CA MET A 419 -12.72 -23.47 0.82
C MET A 419 -11.51 -22.82 1.51
N LEU A 420 -10.29 -22.94 0.95
CA LEU A 420 -9.06 -22.46 1.59
C LEU A 420 -9.07 -20.98 1.98
N PRO A 421 -9.56 -20.04 1.15
CA PRO A 421 -9.65 -18.63 1.55
C PRO A 421 -10.53 -18.43 2.80
N TYR A 422 -11.62 -19.18 2.94
CA TYR A 422 -12.48 -19.12 4.13
C TYR A 422 -11.80 -19.69 5.37
N TRP A 423 -11.04 -20.77 5.22
CA TRP A 423 -10.25 -21.31 6.33
C TRP A 423 -9.15 -20.32 6.76
N PHE A 424 -8.45 -19.72 5.80
CA PHE A 424 -7.49 -18.66 6.05
C PHE A 424 -8.14 -17.49 6.82
N SER A 425 -9.27 -16.97 6.34
CA SER A 425 -10.02 -15.89 6.99
C SER A 425 -10.50 -16.26 8.39
N ALA A 426 -10.95 -17.50 8.61
CA ALA A 426 -11.40 -17.95 9.93
C ALA A 426 -10.26 -17.91 10.96
N MET A 427 -9.04 -18.30 10.56
CA MET A 427 -7.87 -18.22 11.44
C MET A 427 -7.49 -16.77 11.73
N THR A 428 -7.33 -15.93 10.71
CA THR A 428 -6.88 -14.54 10.91
C THR A 428 -7.90 -13.71 11.70
N MET A 429 -9.19 -13.83 11.40
CA MET A 429 -10.25 -13.14 12.13
C MET A 429 -10.34 -13.57 13.61
N LYS A 430 -10.20 -14.87 13.88
CA LYS A 430 -10.20 -15.39 15.26
C LYS A 430 -8.98 -14.92 16.04
N SER A 431 -7.81 -14.86 15.40
CA SER A 431 -6.57 -14.36 16.01
C SER A 431 -6.69 -12.89 16.40
N VAL A 432 -7.19 -12.04 15.48
CA VAL A 432 -7.46 -10.63 15.77
C VAL A 432 -8.50 -10.49 16.88
N GLY A 433 -9.61 -11.21 16.82
CA GLY A 433 -10.67 -11.15 17.85
C GLY A 433 -10.16 -11.54 19.25
N SER A 434 -9.30 -12.56 19.34
CA SER A 434 -8.71 -12.99 20.61
C SER A 434 -7.70 -11.96 21.15
N ALA A 435 -6.90 -11.35 20.28
CA ALA A 435 -5.95 -10.30 20.66
C ALA A 435 -6.67 -9.00 21.08
N ALA A 436 -7.72 -8.61 20.34
CA ALA A 436 -8.53 -7.44 20.63
C ALA A 436 -9.27 -7.57 21.97
N LEU A 437 -9.80 -8.76 22.30
CA LEU A 437 -10.43 -9.00 23.60
C LEU A 437 -9.45 -8.77 24.76
N LYS A 438 -8.23 -9.32 24.66
CA LYS A 438 -7.15 -9.07 25.65
C LYS A 438 -6.77 -7.59 25.73
N MET A 439 -6.70 -6.92 24.58
CA MET A 439 -6.41 -5.48 24.53
C MET A 439 -7.48 -4.68 25.27
N VAL A 440 -8.77 -4.98 25.06
CA VAL A 440 -9.88 -4.33 25.74
C VAL A 440 -9.83 -4.57 27.25
N GLU A 441 -9.56 -5.80 27.69
CA GLU A 441 -9.42 -6.14 29.11
C GLU A 441 -8.25 -5.37 29.77
N GLU A 442 -7.11 -5.27 29.09
CA GLU A 442 -5.95 -4.53 29.59
C GLU A 442 -6.20 -3.01 29.66
N VAL A 443 -6.77 -2.42 28.60
CA VAL A 443 -7.12 -0.99 28.60
C VAL A 443 -8.13 -0.68 29.70
N ARG A 444 -9.15 -1.53 29.90
CA ARG A 444 -10.09 -1.41 31.02
C ARG A 444 -9.40 -1.53 32.37
N ARG A 445 -8.46 -2.48 32.51
CA ARG A 445 -7.68 -2.64 33.75
C ARG A 445 -6.91 -1.35 34.06
N GLN A 446 -6.22 -0.76 33.09
CA GLN A 446 -5.48 0.49 33.29
C GLN A 446 -6.41 1.63 33.72
N PHE A 447 -7.52 1.87 33.00
CA PHE A 447 -8.49 2.91 33.36
C PHE A 447 -9.11 2.71 34.75
N ASN A 448 -9.38 1.47 35.15
CA ASN A 448 -10.03 1.19 36.44
C ASN A 448 -9.06 1.16 37.63
N THR A 449 -7.76 0.93 37.40
CA THR A 449 -6.80 0.64 38.48
C THR A 449 -5.67 1.66 38.63
N ILE A 450 -5.36 2.46 37.60
CA ILE A 450 -4.32 3.50 37.67
C ILE A 450 -4.97 4.82 38.08
N PRO A 451 -4.76 5.32 39.32
CA PRO A 451 -5.36 6.57 39.77
C PRO A 451 -4.80 7.75 38.98
N GLY A 452 -5.67 8.68 38.57
CA GLY A 452 -5.27 9.88 37.83
C GLY A 452 -5.17 9.69 36.32
N LEU A 453 -5.40 8.49 35.79
CA LEU A 453 -5.27 8.20 34.35
C LEU A 453 -6.38 8.87 33.53
N MET A 454 -7.65 8.67 33.90
CA MET A 454 -8.79 9.30 33.21
C MET A 454 -8.79 10.82 33.37
N GLU A 455 -8.20 11.31 34.45
CA GLU A 455 -8.02 12.73 34.74
C GLU A 455 -6.85 13.35 33.96
N GLY A 456 -6.05 12.55 33.24
CA GLY A 456 -4.90 13.00 32.46
C GLY A 456 -3.67 13.39 33.29
N THR A 457 -3.63 12.99 34.56
CA THR A 457 -2.55 13.32 35.51
C THR A 457 -1.53 12.18 35.69
N ALA A 458 -1.90 10.94 35.34
CA ALA A 458 -1.03 9.77 35.32
C ALA A 458 -0.78 9.30 33.88
N LYS A 459 0.37 8.66 33.65
CA LYS A 459 0.71 8.08 32.33
C LYS A 459 0.24 6.63 32.23
N PRO A 460 -0.37 6.22 31.11
CA PRO A 460 -0.71 4.82 30.87
C PRO A 460 0.55 3.99 30.56
N ASP A 461 0.39 2.67 30.67
CA ASP A 461 1.42 1.70 30.30
C ASP A 461 1.20 1.20 28.86
N TYR A 462 1.87 1.84 27.91
CA TYR A 462 1.81 1.43 26.51
C TYR A 462 2.52 0.11 26.23
N ALA A 463 3.57 -0.21 26.99
CA ALA A 463 4.42 -1.35 26.71
C ALA A 463 3.64 -2.67 26.82
N THR A 464 2.71 -2.73 27.76
CA THR A 464 1.82 -3.88 27.92
C THR A 464 0.91 -4.06 26.71
N CYS A 465 0.29 -3.00 26.19
CA CYS A 465 -0.52 -3.08 24.96
C CYS A 465 0.31 -3.52 23.75
N VAL A 466 1.50 -2.94 23.56
CA VAL A 466 2.43 -3.35 22.49
C VAL A 466 2.85 -4.82 22.63
N THR A 467 3.08 -5.29 23.85
CA THR A 467 3.43 -6.70 24.11
C THR A 467 2.28 -7.63 23.74
N ILE A 468 1.03 -7.29 24.08
CA ILE A 468 -0.15 -8.09 23.73
C ILE A 468 -0.26 -8.28 22.21
N SER A 469 -0.15 -7.20 21.44
CA SER A 469 -0.25 -7.29 19.97
C SER A 469 0.98 -7.98 19.34
N THR A 470 2.18 -7.77 19.90
CA THR A 470 3.42 -8.41 19.45
C THR A 470 3.38 -9.93 19.66
N ASP A 471 3.05 -10.38 20.88
CA ASP A 471 2.99 -11.80 21.22
C ASP A 471 1.92 -12.52 20.39
N ALA A 472 0.75 -11.88 20.21
CA ALA A 472 -0.33 -12.43 19.39
C ALA A 472 0.07 -12.51 17.92
N SER A 473 0.62 -11.45 17.32
CA SER A 473 0.97 -11.44 15.90
C SER A 473 2.05 -12.46 15.55
N ILE A 474 3.14 -12.54 16.32
CA ILE A 474 4.25 -13.47 16.05
C ILE A 474 3.82 -14.93 16.21
N LYS A 475 2.98 -15.22 17.20
CA LYS A 475 2.50 -16.59 17.43
C LYS A 475 1.45 -17.00 16.39
N GLU A 476 0.47 -16.14 16.15
CA GLU A 476 -0.72 -16.50 15.38
C GLU A 476 -0.55 -16.29 13.86
N MET A 477 0.56 -15.68 13.39
CA MET A 477 0.89 -15.64 11.95
C MET A 477 1.33 -17.00 11.38
N ILE A 478 1.81 -17.91 12.24
CA ILE A 478 2.40 -19.19 11.81
C ILE A 478 1.34 -20.12 11.18
N PRO A 479 0.15 -20.36 11.77
CA PRO A 479 -0.81 -21.30 11.19
C PRO A 479 -1.35 -20.87 9.82
N PRO A 480 -1.76 -19.61 9.57
CA PRO A 480 -2.17 -19.16 8.23
C PRO A 480 -1.04 -19.26 7.21
N GLY A 481 0.20 -18.92 7.59
CA GLY A 481 1.37 -19.09 6.72
C GLY A 481 1.63 -20.56 6.37
N ALA A 482 1.56 -21.44 7.38
CA ALA A 482 1.70 -22.88 7.19
C ALA A 482 0.60 -23.45 6.29
N LEU A 483 -0.65 -23.00 6.43
CA LEU A 483 -1.75 -23.42 5.55
C LEU A 483 -1.42 -23.13 4.08
N VAL A 484 -1.01 -21.90 3.76
CA VAL A 484 -0.70 -21.50 2.39
C VAL A 484 0.52 -22.24 1.85
N MET A 485 1.60 -22.33 2.62
CA MET A 485 2.86 -22.94 2.17
C MET A 485 2.78 -24.47 2.06
N LEU A 486 2.09 -25.14 2.99
CA LEU A 486 1.99 -26.60 2.99
C LEU A 486 0.93 -27.13 2.05
N THR A 487 -0.09 -26.35 1.69
CA THR A 487 -1.17 -26.82 0.80
C THR A 487 -0.65 -27.37 -0.54
N PRO A 488 0.15 -26.64 -1.33
CA PRO A 488 0.66 -27.16 -2.59
C PRO A 488 1.54 -28.40 -2.41
N LEU A 489 2.30 -28.48 -1.31
CA LEU A 489 3.16 -29.63 -1.00
C LEU A 489 2.34 -30.87 -0.65
N ILE A 490 1.38 -30.74 0.27
CA ILE A 490 0.53 -31.84 0.70
C ILE A 490 -0.33 -32.32 -0.46
N VAL A 491 -1.02 -31.42 -1.16
CA VAL A 491 -1.89 -31.80 -2.29
C VAL A 491 -1.06 -32.38 -3.43
N GLY A 492 0.07 -31.75 -3.78
CA GLY A 492 0.94 -32.23 -4.85
C GLY A 492 1.54 -33.61 -4.58
N ILE A 493 2.03 -33.86 -3.35
CA ILE A 493 2.67 -35.13 -2.97
C ILE A 493 1.65 -36.26 -2.84
N PHE A 494 0.52 -36.02 -2.16
CA PHE A 494 -0.42 -37.10 -1.82
C PHE A 494 -1.53 -37.31 -2.85
N PHE A 495 -1.92 -36.26 -3.60
CA PHE A 495 -3.08 -36.31 -4.50
C PHE A 495 -2.73 -36.01 -5.97
N GLY A 496 -1.48 -35.62 -6.24
CA GLY A 496 -0.97 -35.39 -7.59
C GLY A 496 -1.30 -34.01 -8.18
N VAL A 497 -0.75 -33.76 -9.36
CA VAL A 497 -0.77 -32.47 -10.04
C VAL A 497 -2.15 -32.09 -10.59
N GLU A 498 -2.99 -33.07 -10.93
CA GLU A 498 -4.35 -32.83 -11.41
C GLU A 498 -5.24 -32.31 -10.28
N THR A 499 -5.11 -32.88 -9.07
CA THR A 499 -5.82 -32.38 -7.89
C THR A 499 -5.34 -30.99 -7.50
N LEU A 500 -4.02 -30.76 -7.52
CA LEU A 500 -3.46 -29.43 -7.29
C LEU A 500 -3.95 -28.41 -8.33
N SER A 501 -4.16 -28.82 -9.58
CA SER A 501 -4.73 -27.94 -10.61
C SER A 501 -6.13 -27.46 -10.24
N GLY A 502 -6.96 -28.35 -9.71
CA GLY A 502 -8.26 -27.99 -9.14
C GLY A 502 -8.12 -27.00 -7.98
N VAL A 503 -7.21 -27.26 -7.04
CA VAL A 503 -6.98 -26.39 -5.87
C VAL A 503 -6.62 -24.97 -6.29
N LEU A 504 -5.69 -24.81 -7.23
CA LEU A 504 -5.26 -23.50 -7.74
C LEU A 504 -6.41 -22.73 -8.40
N ALA A 505 -7.22 -23.40 -9.22
CA ALA A 505 -8.38 -22.79 -9.85
C ALA A 505 -9.44 -22.38 -8.81
N GLY A 506 -9.71 -23.24 -7.83
CA GLY A 506 -10.72 -23.02 -6.80
C GLY A 506 -10.35 -21.89 -5.85
N SER A 507 -9.09 -21.86 -5.39
CA SER A 507 -8.59 -20.80 -4.51
C SER A 507 -8.61 -19.44 -5.19
N LEU A 508 -8.31 -19.40 -6.49
CA LEU A 508 -8.37 -18.18 -7.29
C LEU A 508 -9.79 -17.62 -7.39
N VAL A 509 -10.75 -18.39 -7.92
CA VAL A 509 -12.09 -17.86 -8.24
C VAL A 509 -12.94 -17.59 -7.00
N SER A 510 -12.64 -18.26 -5.88
CA SER A 510 -13.30 -18.03 -4.60
C SER A 510 -12.62 -16.93 -3.78
N GLY A 511 -11.29 -16.97 -3.67
CA GLY A 511 -10.51 -16.03 -2.85
C GLY A 511 -10.66 -14.59 -3.29
N VAL A 512 -10.72 -14.35 -4.60
CA VAL A 512 -10.93 -13.01 -5.17
C VAL A 512 -12.22 -12.35 -4.68
N GLN A 513 -13.30 -13.13 -4.47
CA GLN A 513 -14.60 -12.61 -4.06
C GLN A 513 -14.57 -12.12 -2.62
N ILE A 514 -14.05 -12.96 -1.71
CA ILE A 514 -13.95 -12.61 -0.28
C ILE A 514 -12.93 -11.49 -0.05
N ALA A 515 -11.84 -11.45 -0.81
CA ALA A 515 -10.83 -10.40 -0.69
C ALA A 515 -11.40 -9.01 -1.04
N ILE A 516 -12.11 -8.88 -2.17
CA ILE A 516 -12.70 -7.59 -2.59
C ILE A 516 -13.80 -7.18 -1.62
N SER A 517 -14.73 -8.09 -1.32
CA SER A 517 -15.87 -7.77 -0.45
C SER A 517 -15.42 -7.37 0.96
N ALA A 518 -14.48 -8.10 1.58
CA ALA A 518 -13.97 -7.78 2.91
C ALA A 518 -13.25 -6.42 2.93
N SER A 519 -12.39 -6.15 1.94
CA SER A 519 -11.63 -4.90 1.86
C SER A 519 -12.55 -3.69 1.71
N ASN A 520 -13.54 -3.78 0.81
CA ASN A 520 -14.46 -2.68 0.54
C ASN A 520 -15.48 -2.49 1.68
N THR A 521 -15.96 -3.56 2.31
CA THR A 521 -16.80 -3.45 3.51
C THR A 521 -16.06 -2.74 4.65
N GLY A 522 -14.80 -3.12 4.91
CA GLY A 522 -13.97 -2.47 5.94
C GLY A 522 -13.77 -0.98 5.66
N GLY A 523 -13.34 -0.63 4.44
CA GLY A 523 -13.14 0.77 4.04
C GLY A 523 -14.43 1.59 4.08
N ALA A 524 -15.56 1.01 3.70
CA ALA A 524 -16.86 1.68 3.76
C ALA A 524 -17.31 1.96 5.20
N TRP A 525 -17.14 1.02 6.14
CA TRP A 525 -17.45 1.27 7.55
C TRP A 525 -16.57 2.35 8.15
N ASP A 526 -15.28 2.36 7.80
CA ASP A 526 -14.37 3.38 8.32
C ASP A 526 -14.74 4.77 7.80
N ASN A 527 -14.97 4.92 6.49
CA ASN A 527 -15.38 6.21 5.94
C ASN A 527 -16.81 6.62 6.32
N ALA A 528 -17.71 5.68 6.62
CA ALA A 528 -19.00 5.98 7.25
C ALA A 528 -18.83 6.53 8.67
N LYS A 529 -17.89 5.98 9.46
CA LYS A 529 -17.51 6.52 10.77
C LYS A 529 -16.96 7.94 10.63
N LYS A 530 -15.97 8.15 9.74
CA LYS A 530 -15.39 9.48 9.46
C LYS A 530 -16.44 10.51 9.02
N TYR A 531 -17.41 10.09 8.22
CA TYR A 531 -18.51 10.95 7.78
C TYR A 531 -19.36 11.48 8.94
N ILE A 532 -19.64 10.61 9.92
CA ILE A 532 -20.41 10.96 11.12
C ILE A 532 -19.57 11.86 12.04
N GLU A 533 -18.29 11.52 12.28
CA GLU A 533 -17.37 12.32 13.10
C GLU A 533 -17.33 13.77 12.60
N VAL A 534 -17.04 13.97 11.31
CA VAL A 534 -17.05 15.30 10.66
C VAL A 534 -18.40 16.00 10.90
N LYS A 535 -19.54 15.37 10.58
CA LYS A 535 -20.86 16.03 10.73
C LYS A 535 -21.21 16.44 12.18
N TYR A 536 -20.86 15.63 13.17
CA TYR A 536 -21.19 15.91 14.57
C TYR A 536 -20.32 17.00 15.19
N TYR A 537 -19.05 17.15 14.76
CA TYR A 537 -18.20 18.25 15.22
C TYR A 537 -18.59 19.61 14.63
N PHE A 538 -19.29 19.66 13.48
CA PHE A 538 -19.71 20.93 12.84
C PHE A 538 -21.14 21.38 13.17
N THR A 539 -21.88 20.64 14.02
CA THR A 539 -23.24 21.02 14.46
C THR A 539 -23.34 21.42 15.93
N LYS A 540 -22.22 21.44 16.66
CA LYS A 540 -22.06 22.12 17.96
C LYS A 540 -21.10 23.29 17.78
#